data_AF-A0A1I0MR91-F1
#
_entry.id   AF-A0A1I0MR91-F1
#
_cell.length_a   1.000
_cell.length_b   1.000
_cell.length_c   1.000
_cell.angle_alpha   90.00
_cell.angle_beta   90.00
_cell.angle_gamma   90.00
#
_symmetry.space_group_name_H-M   'P 1'
#
loop_
_entity.id
_entity.type
_entity.pdbx_description
1 polymer ?
#
loop_
_entity_poly.entity_id
_entity_poly.type
_entity_poly.pdbx_seq_one_letter_code
_entity_poly.pdbx_strand_id
1 'polypeptide(L)'
;MKLAGIFGDNMILQRDKVNHIFGTDTAAEVMVEIEGGSYTGKTADGKFDIEIPAIGVRRDIDITIMGSETIVLHNVCFGDVYMLAGQSNMELPVRRTYDRSEAEIKAANYPYIRQYRLVPDSDFKPVDEYVLPDLPWTSAVQGEVDEMSAYGFFTFKKVYDQIDVPIGLILNAQGGASIESFMREEDLKDCCDELDLIEKYYGKGVLTSYLEESNSRCAKWREDTAAVDQAVYASAIPEGAEEVTLPAMFKGITGSSWFYKEVTIDEEINGDDAFLYCGLLIDADITFINGQEVGRTEYQYPPRKYPFAASILKKGTNLIAVRLINESSVGGFVDAHPYYLEADGKKIDIAGEWKHIKEKSCEPFVPGRMMVSFPVILYNAAVLTLSKVSIKGFFWYQGESNGDRWEKYDTKFKRMVDSWREIFGKDIPIVSTIMPDYINVQSEDTSTVPFGWREVQRQQQEAPSVVDKCYVVDGRDLGEQFELHPQKKAELGARAAKVFIENIY
;
A
#
# COMPACT_ATOMS: atom_id res chain seq x y z
N MET A 1 -32.81 5.78 -0.14
CA MET A 1 -31.73 6.11 0.81
C MET A 1 -30.38 5.70 0.24
N LYS A 2 -29.31 6.43 0.56
CA LYS A 2 -27.93 5.99 0.35
C LYS A 2 -27.05 6.53 1.46
N LEU A 3 -26.45 5.65 2.27
CA LEU A 3 -25.49 6.05 3.30
C LEU A 3 -24.16 6.45 2.65
N ALA A 4 -23.35 7.25 3.35
CA ALA A 4 -21.95 7.39 2.97
C ALA A 4 -21.24 6.02 3.04
N GLY A 5 -20.37 5.72 2.07
CA GLY A 5 -19.88 4.35 1.83
C GLY A 5 -19.02 3.72 2.93
N ILE A 6 -18.65 4.47 3.97
CA ILE A 6 -18.01 3.92 5.18
C ILE A 6 -19.02 3.20 6.09
N PHE A 7 -20.31 3.51 6.00
CA PHE A 7 -21.35 2.89 6.80
C PHE A 7 -21.80 1.59 6.15
N GLY A 8 -21.62 0.48 6.86
CA GLY A 8 -21.92 -0.86 6.38
C GLY A 8 -21.89 -1.86 7.53
N ASP A 9 -22.20 -3.12 7.22
CA ASP A 9 -22.05 -4.21 8.18
C ASP A 9 -20.61 -4.29 8.69
N ASN A 10 -20.47 -4.77 9.93
CA ASN A 10 -19.20 -4.94 10.63
C ASN A 10 -18.43 -3.62 10.88
N MET A 11 -18.99 -2.45 10.61
CA MET A 11 -18.29 -1.19 10.88
C MET A 11 -17.97 -0.98 12.37
N ILE A 12 -17.00 -0.10 12.63
CA ILE A 12 -16.65 0.34 13.99
C ILE A 12 -16.74 1.85 14.08
N LEU A 13 -17.60 2.35 14.96
CA LEU A 13 -17.75 3.76 15.30
C LEU A 13 -16.90 4.14 16.51
N GLN A 14 -16.50 5.40 16.62
CA GLN A 14 -15.66 5.87 17.73
C GLN A 14 -16.48 5.94 19.03
N ARG A 15 -16.06 5.21 20.05
CA ARG A 15 -16.64 5.29 21.39
C ARG A 15 -16.33 6.63 22.06
N ASP A 16 -17.12 6.98 23.06
CA ASP A 16 -16.89 8.11 23.97
C ASP A 16 -16.75 9.48 23.26
N LYS A 17 -17.22 9.56 22.01
CA LYS A 17 -17.34 10.78 21.21
C LYS A 17 -18.67 10.79 20.46
N VAL A 18 -19.13 11.99 20.12
CA VAL A 18 -20.23 12.17 19.18
C VAL A 18 -19.84 11.56 17.84
N ASN A 19 -20.75 10.82 17.21
CA ASN A 19 -20.60 10.29 15.85
C ASN A 19 -21.66 10.90 14.95
N HIS A 20 -21.44 10.85 13.65
CA HIS A 20 -22.42 11.27 12.65
C HIS A 20 -22.77 10.09 11.75
N ILE A 21 -24.06 9.92 11.44
CA ILE A 21 -24.53 9.05 10.36
C ILE A 21 -25.15 9.94 9.29
N PHE A 22 -24.60 9.89 8.08
CA PHE A 22 -24.93 10.81 7.01
C PHE A 22 -25.01 10.11 5.65
N GLY A 23 -25.72 10.75 4.72
CA GLY A 23 -26.00 10.18 3.41
C GLY A 23 -26.97 11.04 2.61
N THR A 24 -27.62 10.43 1.62
CA THR A 24 -28.69 11.03 0.83
C THR A 24 -30.00 10.29 0.99
N ASP A 25 -31.11 11.02 0.95
CA ASP A 25 -32.47 10.45 1.02
C ASP A 25 -33.49 11.39 0.34
N THR A 26 -34.67 10.85 0.01
CA THR A 26 -35.80 11.62 -0.53
C THR A 26 -36.90 11.89 0.50
N ALA A 27 -36.90 11.18 1.64
CA ALA A 27 -37.77 11.46 2.77
C ALA A 27 -37.36 12.77 3.45
N ALA A 28 -38.34 13.45 4.05
CA ALA A 28 -38.12 14.73 4.74
C ALA A 28 -37.28 14.60 6.01
N GLU A 29 -37.32 13.43 6.66
CA GLU A 29 -36.58 13.11 7.87
C GLU A 29 -36.07 11.67 7.79
N VAL A 30 -34.91 11.44 8.40
CA VAL A 30 -34.29 10.13 8.57
C VAL A 30 -34.09 9.90 10.07
N MET A 31 -34.41 8.70 10.54
CA MET A 31 -34.29 8.27 11.93
C MET A 31 -33.25 7.15 12.04
N VAL A 32 -32.43 7.18 13.07
CA VAL A 32 -31.47 6.15 13.43
C VAL A 32 -31.86 5.59 14.80
N GLU A 33 -32.05 4.28 14.89
CA GLU A 33 -32.27 3.54 16.13
C GLU A 33 -31.04 2.71 16.50
N ILE A 34 -30.58 2.85 17.75
CA ILE A 34 -29.42 2.17 18.32
C ILE A 34 -29.74 1.81 19.76
N GLU A 35 -29.73 0.52 20.11
CA GLU A 35 -29.95 0.01 21.48
C GLU A 35 -31.16 0.64 22.23
N GLY A 36 -32.26 0.91 21.53
CA GLY A 36 -33.47 1.52 22.11
C GLY A 36 -33.43 3.05 22.25
N GLY A 37 -32.33 3.70 21.87
CA GLY A 37 -32.28 5.12 21.55
C GLY A 37 -32.72 5.39 20.11
N SER A 38 -33.30 6.56 19.85
CA SER A 38 -33.73 7.01 18.53
C SER A 38 -33.29 8.46 18.30
N TYR A 39 -32.71 8.72 17.13
CA TYR A 39 -32.13 10.01 16.75
C TYR A 39 -32.65 10.39 15.35
N THR A 40 -33.20 11.58 15.20
CA THR A 40 -33.79 12.04 13.93
C THR A 40 -33.03 13.24 13.37
N GLY A 41 -32.74 13.21 12.07
CA GLY A 41 -32.21 14.34 11.33
C GLY A 41 -33.10 14.71 10.14
N LYS A 42 -33.11 15.99 9.80
CA LYS A 42 -33.84 16.48 8.62
C LYS A 42 -33.02 16.27 7.36
N THR A 43 -33.71 15.97 6.28
CA THR A 43 -33.11 15.94 4.95
C THR A 43 -33.23 17.33 4.32
N ALA A 44 -32.10 17.94 3.97
CA ALA A 44 -32.00 19.20 3.25
C ALA A 44 -31.24 18.99 1.94
N ASP A 45 -31.80 19.46 0.83
CA ASP A 45 -31.25 19.28 -0.52
C ASP A 45 -30.86 17.82 -0.84
N GLY A 46 -31.70 16.89 -0.37
CA GLY A 46 -31.51 15.45 -0.54
C GLY A 46 -30.39 14.84 0.32
N LYS A 47 -29.77 15.59 1.24
CA LYS A 47 -28.73 15.13 2.17
C LYS A 47 -29.25 15.14 3.60
N PHE A 48 -28.86 14.15 4.40
CA PHE A 48 -29.12 14.12 5.84
C PHE A 48 -27.82 13.92 6.62
N ASP A 49 -27.83 14.38 7.87
CA ASP A 49 -26.74 14.22 8.82
C ASP A 49 -27.36 14.12 10.22
N ILE A 50 -27.10 13.00 10.90
CA ILE A 50 -27.70 12.66 12.19
C ILE A 50 -26.58 12.52 13.20
N GLU A 51 -26.64 13.37 14.22
CA GLU A 51 -25.74 13.29 15.37
C GLU A 51 -26.15 12.15 16.29
N ILE A 52 -25.19 11.26 16.57
CA ILE A 52 -25.30 10.16 17.52
C ILE A 52 -24.46 10.55 18.75
N PRO A 53 -25.05 10.63 19.95
CA PRO A 53 -24.32 11.02 21.15
C PRO A 53 -23.21 10.02 21.48
N ALA A 54 -22.32 10.40 22.40
CA ALA A 54 -21.26 9.52 22.85
C ALA A 54 -21.82 8.22 23.44
N ILE A 55 -21.45 7.10 22.83
CA ILE A 55 -21.75 5.75 23.29
C ILE A 55 -20.42 5.10 23.69
N GLY A 56 -20.41 4.42 24.84
CA GLY A 56 -19.23 3.68 25.32
C GLY A 56 -18.96 2.42 24.50
N VAL A 57 -18.07 1.55 24.99
CA VAL A 57 -17.73 0.30 24.29
C VAL A 57 -18.98 -0.57 24.05
N ARG A 58 -19.15 -1.03 22.81
CA ARG A 58 -20.19 -2.00 22.39
C ARG A 58 -19.63 -2.95 21.34
N ARG A 59 -20.18 -4.15 21.28
CA ARG A 59 -19.86 -5.19 20.31
C ARG A 59 -21.16 -5.77 19.78
N ASP A 60 -21.17 -6.08 18.49
CA ASP A 60 -22.19 -6.91 17.84
C ASP A 60 -23.62 -6.40 18.01
N ILE A 61 -23.81 -5.07 17.84
CA ILE A 61 -25.14 -4.47 17.85
C ILE A 61 -25.64 -4.20 16.44
N ASP A 62 -26.95 -4.09 16.29
CA ASP A 62 -27.58 -3.63 15.06
C ASP A 62 -27.89 -2.13 15.15
N ILE A 63 -27.77 -1.43 14.02
CA ILE A 63 -28.24 -0.06 13.83
C ILE A 63 -29.31 -0.06 12.75
N THR A 64 -30.50 0.44 13.05
CA THR A 64 -31.60 0.55 12.09
C THR A 64 -31.75 2.00 11.64
N ILE A 65 -31.72 2.26 10.34
CA ILE A 65 -31.89 3.58 9.73
C ILE A 65 -33.17 3.59 8.90
N MET A 66 -34.07 4.53 9.20
CA MET A 66 -35.41 4.62 8.60
C MET A 66 -35.62 5.98 7.94
N GLY A 67 -35.97 5.97 6.65
CA GLY A 67 -36.27 7.16 5.84
C GLY A 67 -37.16 6.79 4.67
N SER A 68 -36.74 7.05 3.43
CA SER A 68 -37.46 6.57 2.23
C SER A 68 -37.52 5.04 2.14
N GLU A 69 -36.55 4.37 2.76
CA GLU A 69 -36.50 2.92 2.98
C GLU A 69 -35.89 2.64 4.37
N THR A 70 -35.83 1.37 4.76
CA THR A 70 -35.18 0.93 6.02
C THR A 70 -33.92 0.15 5.70
N ILE A 71 -32.80 0.56 6.29
CA ILE A 71 -31.51 -0.12 6.24
C ILE A 71 -31.20 -0.63 7.66
N VAL A 72 -30.77 -1.88 7.78
CA VAL A 72 -30.24 -2.43 9.04
C VAL A 72 -28.78 -2.75 8.81
N LEU A 73 -27.90 -2.20 9.65
CA LEU A 73 -26.47 -2.47 9.66
C LEU A 73 -26.19 -3.45 10.80
N HIS A 74 -25.53 -4.55 10.49
CA HIS A 74 -25.28 -5.65 11.42
C HIS A 74 -23.87 -5.63 11.98
N ASN A 75 -23.70 -6.25 13.15
CA ASN A 75 -22.40 -6.46 13.81
C ASN A 75 -21.63 -5.17 14.07
N VAL A 76 -22.30 -4.05 14.33
CA VAL A 76 -21.64 -2.76 14.56
C VAL A 76 -20.95 -2.77 15.93
N CYS A 77 -19.75 -2.20 16.01
CA CYS A 77 -19.06 -1.96 17.29
C CYS A 77 -18.91 -0.47 17.57
N PHE A 78 -18.86 -0.12 18.86
CA PHE A 78 -18.34 1.17 19.32
C PHE A 78 -16.98 0.89 19.99
N GLY A 79 -15.92 1.42 19.39
CA GLY A 79 -14.53 1.10 19.72
C GLY A 79 -13.59 2.29 19.49
N ASP A 80 -12.29 2.04 19.49
CA ASP A 80 -11.30 3.06 19.19
C ASP A 80 -10.97 3.04 17.68
N VAL A 81 -11.19 4.17 16.99
CA VAL A 81 -11.04 4.28 15.53
C VAL A 81 -9.79 5.10 15.18
N TYR A 82 -8.96 4.60 14.28
CA TYR A 82 -7.69 5.21 13.90
C TYR A 82 -7.61 5.41 12.40
N MET A 83 -6.98 6.51 11.98
CA MET A 83 -6.66 6.74 10.58
C MET A 83 -5.21 6.34 10.30
N LEU A 84 -5.04 5.40 9.38
CA LEU A 84 -3.74 4.92 8.91
C LEU A 84 -3.43 5.64 7.59
N ALA A 85 -2.62 6.69 7.66
CA ALA A 85 -2.32 7.55 6.53
C ALA A 85 -0.87 7.43 6.06
N GLY A 86 -0.65 7.61 4.76
CA GLY A 86 0.70 7.65 4.19
C GLY A 86 0.80 6.99 2.81
N GLN A 87 1.81 6.16 2.61
CA GLN A 87 2.08 5.53 1.30
C GLN A 87 2.28 4.02 1.38
N SER A 88 3.03 3.45 0.44
CA SER A 88 3.19 2.01 0.21
C SER A 88 3.55 1.22 1.47
N ASN A 89 4.34 1.77 2.38
CA ASN A 89 4.70 1.11 3.63
C ASN A 89 3.59 1.03 4.68
N MET A 90 2.62 1.94 4.61
CA MET A 90 1.38 1.91 5.39
C MET A 90 0.33 0.97 4.77
N GLU A 91 0.18 0.96 3.44
CA GLU A 91 -0.80 0.10 2.76
C GLU A 91 -0.32 -1.32 2.45
N LEU A 92 0.97 -1.61 2.67
CA LEU A 92 1.57 -2.92 2.39
C LEU A 92 0.71 -4.04 3.02
N PRO A 93 0.15 -4.96 2.21
CA PRO A 93 -0.79 -5.94 2.72
C PRO A 93 -0.07 -7.02 3.54
N VAL A 94 -0.75 -7.58 4.55
CA VAL A 94 -0.23 -8.65 5.41
C VAL A 94 0.34 -9.82 4.60
N ARG A 95 -0.29 -10.17 3.47
CA ARG A 95 0.22 -11.25 2.61
C ARG A 95 1.63 -11.03 2.07
N ARG A 96 2.12 -9.79 2.01
CA ARG A 96 3.51 -9.49 1.62
C ARG A 96 4.53 -9.74 2.74
N THR A 97 4.11 -10.29 3.87
CA THR A 97 4.96 -10.53 5.06
C THR A 97 4.97 -11.99 5.53
N TYR A 98 4.36 -12.91 4.78
CA TYR A 98 4.28 -14.33 5.12
C TYR A 98 5.65 -14.95 5.39
N ASP A 99 6.70 -14.58 4.63
CA ASP A 99 8.04 -15.15 4.78
C ASP A 99 8.66 -14.97 6.18
N ARG A 100 8.22 -13.93 6.90
CA ARG A 100 8.68 -13.65 8.27
C ARG A 100 7.64 -13.97 9.33
N SER A 101 6.35 -13.98 8.98
CA SER A 101 5.26 -13.93 9.96
C SER A 101 4.15 -14.96 9.71
N GLU A 102 4.38 -15.98 8.89
CA GLU A 102 3.36 -16.97 8.50
C GLU A 102 2.60 -17.58 9.68
N ALA A 103 3.31 -18.06 10.71
CA ALA A 103 2.67 -18.68 11.87
C ALA A 103 1.74 -17.71 12.61
N GLU A 104 2.14 -16.43 12.72
CA GLU A 104 1.36 -15.39 13.38
C GLU A 104 0.14 -14.99 12.55
N ILE A 105 0.26 -14.94 11.22
CA ILE A 105 -0.82 -14.62 10.29
C ILE A 105 -1.84 -15.77 10.24
N LYS A 106 -1.38 -17.02 10.15
CA LYS A 106 -2.26 -18.22 10.17
C LYS A 106 -3.01 -18.35 11.49
N ALA A 107 -2.47 -17.84 12.59
CA ALA A 107 -3.12 -17.81 13.90
C ALA A 107 -4.01 -16.58 14.13
N ALA A 108 -4.16 -15.68 13.16
CA ALA A 108 -4.94 -14.46 13.31
C ALA A 108 -6.43 -14.77 13.59
N ASN A 109 -6.91 -14.33 14.74
CA ASN A 109 -8.33 -14.42 15.12
C ASN A 109 -8.73 -13.22 15.97
N TYR A 110 -8.81 -12.05 15.32
CA TYR A 110 -9.14 -10.78 15.93
C TYR A 110 -10.39 -10.16 15.27
N PRO A 111 -11.59 -10.73 15.47
CA PRO A 111 -12.81 -10.30 14.79
C PRO A 111 -13.26 -8.87 15.13
N TYR A 112 -12.72 -8.29 16.21
CA TYR A 112 -12.98 -6.92 16.65
C TYR A 112 -11.89 -5.93 16.24
N ILE A 113 -10.91 -6.34 15.44
CA ILE A 113 -10.03 -5.42 14.71
C ILE A 113 -10.50 -5.46 13.26
N ARG A 114 -10.98 -4.32 12.76
CA ARG A 114 -11.61 -4.25 11.44
C ARG A 114 -11.08 -3.07 10.65
N GLN A 115 -10.87 -3.25 9.35
CA GLN A 115 -10.32 -2.23 8.47
C GLN A 115 -11.32 -1.84 7.39
N TYR A 116 -11.50 -0.55 7.20
CA TYR A 116 -12.09 0.05 6.00
C TYR A 116 -10.95 0.61 5.13
N ARG A 117 -10.79 0.06 3.92
CA ARG A 117 -9.78 0.56 2.98
C ARG A 117 -10.38 1.65 2.11
N LEU A 118 -9.93 2.88 2.31
CA LEU A 118 -10.32 3.99 1.45
C LEU A 118 -9.50 3.97 0.17
N VAL A 119 -10.19 3.79 -0.96
CA VAL A 119 -9.63 3.96 -2.30
C VAL A 119 -10.16 5.29 -2.85
N PRO A 120 -9.35 6.36 -2.81
CA PRO A 120 -9.80 7.69 -3.21
C PRO A 120 -10.06 7.75 -4.72
N ASP A 121 -11.00 8.61 -5.11
CA ASP A 121 -11.29 8.90 -6.51
C ASP A 121 -10.03 9.43 -7.21
N SER A 122 -9.78 8.94 -8.42
CA SER A 122 -8.62 9.34 -9.22
C SER A 122 -8.79 10.69 -9.91
N ASP A 123 -10.01 11.23 -9.97
CA ASP A 123 -10.25 12.53 -10.61
C ASP A 123 -10.06 13.70 -9.64
N PHE A 124 -9.46 14.78 -10.15
CA PHE A 124 -9.25 16.00 -9.39
C PHE A 124 -10.46 16.92 -9.55
N LYS A 125 -11.53 16.61 -8.81
CA LYS A 125 -12.82 17.30 -8.87
C LYS A 125 -13.02 18.29 -7.71
N PRO A 126 -14.07 19.14 -7.75
CA PRO A 126 -14.45 19.98 -6.62
C PRO A 126 -14.69 19.18 -5.33
N VAL A 127 -14.32 19.75 -4.18
CA VAL A 127 -14.35 19.09 -2.87
C VAL A 127 -15.71 18.48 -2.52
N ASP A 128 -16.81 19.16 -2.86
CA ASP A 128 -18.18 18.74 -2.56
C ASP A 128 -18.70 17.58 -3.43
N GLU A 129 -17.94 17.18 -4.44
CA GLU A 129 -18.23 16.04 -5.32
C GLU A 129 -17.53 14.74 -4.90
N TYR A 130 -16.59 14.78 -3.93
CA TYR A 130 -16.01 13.55 -3.38
C TYR A 130 -17.00 12.84 -2.47
N VAL A 131 -17.05 11.51 -2.61
CA VAL A 131 -17.90 10.63 -1.82
C VAL A 131 -17.06 9.48 -1.28
N LEU A 132 -17.38 9.04 -0.07
CA LEU A 132 -16.76 7.83 0.49
C LEU A 132 -17.20 6.63 -0.34
N PRO A 133 -16.27 5.80 -0.85
CA PRO A 133 -16.60 4.62 -1.63
C PRO A 133 -17.30 3.59 -0.75
N ASP A 134 -18.29 2.92 -1.32
CA ASP A 134 -19.01 1.83 -0.68
C ASP A 134 -18.15 0.57 -0.70
N LEU A 135 -17.38 0.36 0.37
CA LEU A 135 -16.41 -0.72 0.52
C LEU A 135 -16.59 -1.42 1.87
N PRO A 136 -16.44 -2.75 1.93
CA PRO A 136 -16.67 -3.50 3.15
C PRO A 136 -15.62 -3.25 4.22
N TRP A 137 -16.01 -3.42 5.48
CA TRP A 137 -15.08 -3.57 6.59
C TRP A 137 -14.58 -5.02 6.67
N THR A 138 -13.27 -5.22 6.64
CA THR A 138 -12.64 -6.56 6.73
C THR A 138 -12.12 -6.83 8.12
N SER A 139 -12.28 -8.06 8.61
CA SER A 139 -11.84 -8.44 9.97
C SER A 139 -10.42 -9.00 9.97
N ALA A 140 -9.69 -8.82 11.07
CA ALA A 140 -8.35 -9.39 11.26
C ALA A 140 -8.39 -10.88 11.66
N VAL A 141 -9.07 -11.68 10.85
CA VAL A 141 -9.19 -13.14 11.01
C VAL A 141 -8.54 -13.86 9.83
N GLN A 142 -8.15 -15.12 10.04
CA GLN A 142 -7.55 -15.94 8.99
C GLN A 142 -8.42 -15.95 7.72
N GLY A 143 -7.80 -15.69 6.57
CA GLY A 143 -8.46 -15.59 5.26
C GLY A 143 -8.92 -14.19 4.86
N GLU A 144 -9.16 -13.28 5.82
CA GLU A 144 -9.50 -11.88 5.55
C GLU A 144 -8.35 -10.91 5.83
N VAL A 145 -7.49 -11.25 6.79
CA VAL A 145 -6.38 -10.41 7.27
C VAL A 145 -5.34 -10.09 6.18
N ASP A 146 -5.26 -10.92 5.13
CA ASP A 146 -4.24 -10.86 4.09
C ASP A 146 -4.16 -9.50 3.37
N GLU A 147 -5.30 -8.84 3.18
CA GLU A 147 -5.41 -7.53 2.51
C GLU A 147 -5.46 -6.33 3.47
N MET A 148 -5.33 -6.58 4.78
CA MET A 148 -5.16 -5.51 5.76
C MET A 148 -3.76 -4.91 5.67
N SER A 149 -3.61 -3.65 6.10
CA SER A 149 -2.30 -3.05 6.35
C SER A 149 -1.50 -3.92 7.31
N ALA A 150 -0.31 -4.38 6.89
CA ALA A 150 0.58 -5.13 7.77
C ALA A 150 1.00 -4.28 8.99
N TYR A 151 1.31 -3.00 8.77
CA TYR A 151 1.60 -2.07 9.86
C TYR A 151 0.41 -1.97 10.82
N GLY A 152 -0.80 -1.79 10.31
CA GLY A 152 -2.03 -1.73 11.09
C GLY A 152 -2.29 -3.01 11.87
N PHE A 153 -2.31 -4.16 11.20
CA PHE A 153 -2.57 -5.45 11.84
C PHE A 153 -1.59 -5.75 12.97
N PHE A 154 -0.28 -5.71 12.71
CA PHE A 154 0.73 -6.04 13.72
C PHE A 154 0.79 -5.04 14.88
N THR A 155 0.48 -3.77 14.63
CA THR A 155 0.35 -2.76 15.69
C THR A 155 -0.87 -3.06 16.56
N PHE A 156 -2.04 -3.12 15.94
CA PHE A 156 -3.29 -3.09 16.67
C PHE A 156 -3.68 -4.42 17.28
N LYS A 157 -3.13 -5.55 16.82
CA LYS A 157 -3.26 -6.80 17.58
C LYS A 157 -2.62 -6.70 18.96
N LYS A 158 -1.44 -6.06 19.07
CA LYS A 158 -0.73 -5.86 20.35
C LYS A 158 -1.45 -4.86 21.23
N VAL A 159 -2.03 -3.82 20.62
CA VAL A 159 -2.89 -2.86 21.33
C VAL A 159 -4.13 -3.57 21.87
N TYR A 160 -4.84 -4.31 21.02
CA TYR A 160 -6.05 -5.06 21.38
C TYR A 160 -5.80 -6.06 22.52
N ASP A 161 -4.72 -6.83 22.45
CA ASP A 161 -4.31 -7.79 23.49
C ASP A 161 -4.17 -7.14 24.88
N GLN A 162 -3.89 -5.82 24.95
CA GLN A 162 -3.73 -5.09 26.21
C GLN A 162 -4.99 -4.33 26.65
N ILE A 163 -5.75 -3.77 25.71
CA ILE A 163 -6.87 -2.87 26.03
C ILE A 163 -8.25 -3.53 25.95
N ASP A 164 -8.39 -4.61 25.16
CA ASP A 164 -9.64 -5.35 24.91
C ASP A 164 -10.83 -4.46 24.45
N VAL A 165 -10.57 -3.50 23.57
CA VAL A 165 -11.56 -2.60 22.96
C VAL A 165 -11.59 -2.85 21.45
N PRO A 166 -12.76 -2.90 20.77
CA PRO A 166 -12.81 -3.01 19.32
C PRO A 166 -12.01 -1.90 18.63
N ILE A 167 -11.32 -2.22 17.54
CA ILE A 167 -10.39 -1.31 16.86
C ILE A 167 -10.81 -1.15 15.40
N GLY A 168 -11.23 0.05 15.03
CA GLY A 168 -11.51 0.43 13.65
C GLY A 168 -10.26 1.05 13.00
N LEU A 169 -9.87 0.54 11.82
CA LEU A 169 -8.74 1.05 11.04
C LEU A 169 -9.25 1.63 9.73
N ILE A 170 -9.10 2.93 9.54
CA ILE A 170 -9.39 3.59 8.26
C ILE A 170 -8.07 3.72 7.52
N LEU A 171 -7.85 2.85 6.52
CA LEU A 171 -6.64 2.87 5.71
C LEU A 171 -6.76 3.90 4.59
N ASN A 172 -6.04 5.00 4.74
CA ASN A 172 -5.91 6.11 3.78
C ASN A 172 -4.44 6.25 3.32
N ALA A 173 -3.94 5.23 2.64
CA ALA A 173 -2.56 5.22 2.18
C ALA A 173 -2.44 4.63 0.78
N GLN A 174 -1.57 5.21 -0.05
CA GLN A 174 -1.36 4.80 -1.43
C GLN A 174 0.10 4.93 -1.84
N GLY A 175 0.66 3.89 -2.46
CA GLY A 175 2.03 3.84 -2.93
C GLY A 175 2.37 5.00 -3.85
N GLY A 176 3.50 5.66 -3.57
CA GLY A 176 3.95 6.82 -4.35
C GLY A 176 3.37 8.16 -3.93
N ALA A 177 2.49 8.19 -2.92
CA ALA A 177 1.97 9.44 -2.38
C ALA A 177 3.08 10.26 -1.73
N SER A 178 3.14 11.55 -2.07
CA SER A 178 4.00 12.51 -1.38
C SER A 178 3.22 13.22 -0.28
N ILE A 179 3.93 13.83 0.68
CA ILE A 179 3.27 14.57 1.77
C ILE A 179 2.37 15.70 1.27
N GLU A 180 2.74 16.33 0.15
CA GLU A 180 2.00 17.41 -0.48
C GLU A 180 0.61 16.98 -0.96
N SER A 181 0.41 15.68 -1.24
CA SER A 181 -0.89 15.13 -1.61
C SER A 181 -1.91 15.21 -0.48
N PHE A 182 -1.43 15.15 0.77
CA PHE A 182 -2.23 15.14 2.00
C PHE A 182 -2.41 16.54 2.63
N MET A 183 -1.84 17.57 2.02
CA MET A 183 -1.89 18.96 2.49
C MET A 183 -3.06 19.71 1.88
N ARG A 184 -3.62 20.67 2.63
CA ARG A 184 -4.52 21.68 2.07
C ARG A 184 -3.75 22.60 1.13
N GLU A 185 -4.40 23.05 0.05
CA GLU A 185 -3.78 23.93 -0.96
C GLU A 185 -3.09 25.16 -0.34
N GLU A 186 -3.73 25.80 0.63
CA GLU A 186 -3.19 26.99 1.29
C GLU A 186 -1.87 26.74 2.04
N ASP A 187 -1.66 25.51 2.51
CA ASP A 187 -0.49 25.12 3.30
C ASP A 187 0.74 24.86 2.44
N LEU A 188 0.56 24.67 1.12
CA LEU A 188 1.63 24.40 0.17
C LEU A 188 2.44 25.64 -0.19
N LYS A 189 1.89 26.85 0.04
CA LYS A 189 2.55 28.13 -0.23
C LYS A 189 3.94 28.16 0.41
N ASP A 190 4.96 28.56 -0.35
CA ASP A 190 6.36 28.70 0.07
C ASP A 190 7.09 27.40 0.45
N CYS A 191 6.48 26.22 0.30
CA CYS A 191 7.12 24.94 0.56
C CYS A 191 6.92 23.89 -0.54
N CYS A 192 6.13 24.18 -1.57
CA CYS A 192 5.90 23.31 -2.71
C CYS A 192 6.03 24.10 -4.02
N ASP A 193 6.85 23.60 -4.94
CA ASP A 193 7.05 24.19 -6.27
C ASP A 193 6.06 23.65 -7.32
N GLU A 194 5.13 22.78 -6.92
CA GLU A 194 4.18 22.09 -7.82
C GLU A 194 2.77 22.71 -7.80
N LEU A 195 2.63 23.96 -7.36
CA LEU A 195 1.34 24.67 -7.32
C LEU A 195 0.69 24.80 -8.72
N ASP A 196 1.50 24.96 -9.76
CA ASP A 196 1.04 25.02 -11.16
C ASP A 196 0.29 23.75 -11.59
N LEU A 197 0.57 22.60 -10.96
CA LEU A 197 -0.16 21.36 -11.24
C LEU A 197 -1.59 21.42 -10.70
N ILE A 198 -1.82 22.08 -9.57
CA ILE A 198 -3.17 22.29 -9.04
C ILE A 198 -3.97 23.13 -10.03
N GLU A 199 -3.41 24.28 -10.44
CA GLU A 199 -4.05 25.16 -11.41
C GLU A 199 -4.35 24.42 -12.72
N LYS A 200 -3.42 23.59 -13.19
CA LYS A 200 -3.57 22.89 -14.47
C LYS A 200 -4.69 21.84 -14.47
N TYR A 201 -4.92 21.13 -13.36
CA TYR A 201 -5.76 19.93 -13.35
C TYR A 201 -7.05 20.05 -12.52
N TYR A 202 -7.07 20.83 -11.44
CA TYR A 202 -8.18 20.88 -10.48
C TYR A 202 -9.50 21.35 -11.11
N GLY A 203 -10.55 20.55 -10.96
CA GLY A 203 -11.92 20.83 -11.40
C GLY A 203 -12.11 20.87 -12.92
N LYS A 204 -11.10 20.45 -13.69
CA LYS A 204 -11.11 20.57 -15.17
C LYS A 204 -11.47 19.27 -15.90
N GLY A 205 -11.54 18.14 -15.19
CA GLY A 205 -11.80 16.83 -15.78
C GLY A 205 -10.70 16.35 -16.74
N VAL A 206 -9.50 16.93 -16.65
CA VAL A 206 -8.36 16.63 -17.55
C VAL A 206 -7.31 15.72 -16.92
N LEU A 207 -7.33 15.54 -15.59
CA LEU A 207 -6.36 14.66 -14.92
C LEU A 207 -6.57 13.20 -15.32
N THR A 208 -7.82 12.73 -15.28
CA THR A 208 -8.18 11.36 -15.67
C THR A 208 -7.68 11.04 -17.08
N SER A 209 -7.99 11.88 -18.07
CA SER A 209 -7.52 11.66 -19.45
C SER A 209 -5.99 11.68 -19.57
N TYR A 210 -5.30 12.59 -18.86
CA TYR A 210 -3.84 12.60 -18.82
C TYR A 210 -3.25 11.30 -18.24
N LEU A 211 -3.83 10.78 -17.16
CA LEU A 211 -3.40 9.53 -16.54
C LEU A 211 -3.67 8.33 -17.47
N GLU A 212 -4.83 8.27 -18.11
CA GLU A 212 -5.19 7.24 -19.09
C GLU A 212 -4.25 7.23 -20.31
N GLU A 213 -3.97 8.41 -20.87
CA GLU A 213 -3.00 8.57 -21.97
C GLU A 213 -1.59 8.13 -21.55
N SER A 214 -1.17 8.52 -20.33
CA SER A 214 0.12 8.13 -19.80
C SER A 214 0.24 6.64 -19.56
N ASN A 215 -0.80 6.01 -19.00
CA ASN A 215 -0.85 4.56 -18.77
C ASN A 215 -0.87 3.80 -20.09
N SER A 216 -1.66 4.27 -21.06
CA SER A 216 -1.71 3.68 -22.42
C SER A 216 -0.37 3.76 -23.13
N ARG A 217 0.36 4.88 -23.00
CA ARG A 217 1.73 5.02 -23.51
C ARG A 217 2.68 4.01 -22.86
N CYS A 218 2.63 3.87 -21.54
CA CYS A 218 3.48 2.93 -20.80
C CYS A 218 3.19 1.47 -21.19
N ALA A 219 1.90 1.11 -21.24
CA ALA A 219 1.46 -0.23 -21.66
C ALA A 219 1.89 -0.53 -23.10
N LYS A 220 1.67 0.41 -24.02
CA LYS A 220 2.12 0.26 -25.41
C LYS A 220 3.63 0.10 -25.52
N TRP A 221 4.41 0.89 -24.77
CA TRP A 221 5.87 0.74 -24.77
C TRP A 221 6.28 -0.67 -24.33
N ARG A 222 5.66 -1.21 -23.26
CA ARG A 222 5.91 -2.58 -22.76
C ARG A 222 5.51 -3.65 -23.78
N GLU A 223 4.34 -3.52 -24.41
CA GLU A 223 3.90 -4.42 -25.48
C GLU A 223 4.88 -4.40 -26.66
N ASP A 224 5.30 -3.20 -27.05
CA ASP A 224 6.24 -2.99 -28.15
C ASP A 224 7.65 -3.53 -27.81
N THR A 225 7.95 -3.96 -26.58
CA THR A 225 9.20 -4.68 -26.25
C THR A 225 9.18 -6.15 -26.68
N ALA A 226 8.01 -6.79 -26.85
CA ALA A 226 7.91 -8.23 -27.10
C ALA A 226 8.36 -8.65 -28.51
N ALA A 227 9.01 -9.81 -28.62
CA ALA A 227 9.21 -10.50 -29.89
C ALA A 227 7.92 -11.20 -30.36
N VAL A 228 7.86 -11.50 -31.66
CA VAL A 228 6.72 -12.21 -32.28
C VAL A 228 6.61 -13.67 -31.81
N ASP A 229 7.70 -14.27 -31.32
CA ASP A 229 7.82 -15.70 -31.02
C ASP A 229 8.04 -16.01 -29.51
N GLN A 230 7.35 -15.31 -28.61
CA GLN A 230 7.52 -15.47 -27.15
C GLN A 230 7.44 -16.93 -26.68
N ALA A 231 6.56 -17.75 -27.27
CA ALA A 231 6.43 -19.17 -26.93
C ALA A 231 7.70 -20.01 -27.24
N VAL A 232 8.45 -19.63 -28.28
CA VAL A 232 9.72 -20.27 -28.63
C VAL A 232 10.77 -19.95 -27.57
N TYR A 233 10.91 -18.66 -27.25
CA TYR A 233 11.85 -18.20 -26.22
C TYR A 233 11.52 -18.79 -24.84
N ALA A 234 10.23 -18.91 -24.48
CA ALA A 234 9.84 -19.52 -23.21
C ALA A 234 10.21 -21.01 -23.08
N SER A 235 10.41 -21.72 -24.21
CA SER A 235 10.51 -23.18 -24.24
C SER A 235 11.91 -23.71 -24.59
N ALA A 236 12.81 -22.86 -25.10
CA ALA A 236 14.14 -23.27 -25.52
C ALA A 236 15.15 -22.12 -25.47
N ILE A 237 16.42 -22.43 -25.22
CA ILE A 237 17.53 -21.49 -25.29
C ILE A 237 17.84 -21.21 -26.78
N PRO A 238 17.71 -19.98 -27.28
CA PRO A 238 17.99 -19.65 -28.67
C PRO A 238 19.48 -19.81 -29.03
N GLU A 239 19.76 -20.12 -30.28
CA GLU A 239 21.13 -20.09 -30.81
C GLU A 239 21.71 -18.66 -30.69
N GLY A 240 22.97 -18.56 -30.25
CA GLY A 240 23.65 -17.28 -30.02
C GLY A 240 23.43 -16.69 -28.62
N ALA A 241 22.74 -17.37 -27.71
CA ALA A 241 22.69 -16.96 -26.31
C ALA A 241 24.08 -17.03 -25.65
N GLU A 242 24.49 -15.95 -25.01
CA GLU A 242 25.79 -15.76 -24.39
C GLU A 242 25.79 -16.20 -22.92
N GLU A 243 26.94 -16.49 -22.34
CA GLU A 243 27.06 -16.83 -20.92
C GLU A 243 27.02 -15.58 -20.05
N VAL A 244 26.29 -15.66 -18.93
CA VAL A 244 26.25 -14.61 -17.92
C VAL A 244 26.22 -15.25 -16.52
N THR A 245 26.85 -14.62 -15.55
CA THR A 245 26.73 -15.01 -14.14
C THR A 245 25.67 -14.15 -13.46
N LEU A 246 24.69 -14.77 -12.82
CA LEU A 246 23.62 -14.13 -12.08
C LEU A 246 23.63 -14.58 -10.61
N PRO A 247 23.19 -13.73 -9.66
CA PRO A 247 22.66 -12.38 -9.86
C PRO A 247 23.73 -11.34 -10.26
N ALA A 248 23.35 -10.39 -11.10
CA ALA A 248 24.22 -9.29 -11.55
C ALA A 248 23.39 -8.11 -12.07
N MET A 249 23.96 -6.90 -11.94
CA MET A 249 23.43 -5.66 -12.52
C MET A 249 24.08 -5.36 -13.87
N PHE A 250 23.30 -4.82 -14.79
CA PHE A 250 23.67 -4.52 -16.17
C PHE A 250 23.38 -3.06 -16.50
N LYS A 251 24.21 -2.46 -17.36
CA LYS A 251 24.02 -1.09 -17.87
C LYS A 251 23.81 -1.08 -19.38
N GLY A 252 23.08 -0.10 -19.90
CA GLY A 252 22.95 0.20 -21.33
C GLY A 252 21.91 -0.64 -22.08
N ILE A 253 20.95 -1.25 -21.38
CA ILE A 253 19.89 -2.06 -22.00
C ILE A 253 18.54 -1.47 -21.64
N THR A 254 17.91 -0.75 -22.55
CA THR A 254 16.48 -0.39 -22.42
C THR A 254 15.70 -1.18 -23.46
N GLY A 255 14.60 -1.83 -23.05
CA GLY A 255 13.86 -2.79 -23.85
C GLY A 255 13.74 -4.13 -23.11
N SER A 256 14.05 -5.25 -23.77
CA SER A 256 13.86 -6.58 -23.20
C SER A 256 15.00 -7.55 -23.48
N SER A 257 15.16 -8.53 -22.58
CA SER A 257 16.18 -9.57 -22.65
C SER A 257 15.67 -10.86 -22.03
N TRP A 258 16.16 -11.99 -22.53
CA TRP A 258 15.85 -13.30 -21.97
C TRP A 258 17.06 -13.88 -21.26
N PHE A 259 16.80 -14.50 -20.12
CA PHE A 259 17.79 -15.20 -19.29
C PHE A 259 17.33 -16.64 -19.05
N TYR A 260 18.24 -17.59 -19.16
CA TYR A 260 17.94 -19.01 -19.08
C TYR A 260 18.80 -19.73 -18.05
N LYS A 261 18.15 -20.58 -17.26
CA LYS A 261 18.81 -21.53 -16.36
C LYS A 261 18.25 -22.92 -16.59
N GLU A 262 19.14 -23.88 -16.79
CA GLU A 262 18.77 -25.29 -16.69
C GLU A 262 19.03 -25.79 -15.27
N VAL A 263 18.05 -26.46 -14.68
CA VAL A 263 18.16 -27.12 -13.38
C VAL A 263 17.82 -28.60 -13.53
N THR A 264 18.57 -29.46 -12.83
CA THR A 264 18.32 -30.91 -12.85
C THR A 264 17.59 -31.32 -11.58
N ILE A 265 16.49 -32.05 -11.74
CA ILE A 265 15.73 -32.64 -10.64
C ILE A 265 15.91 -34.17 -10.70
N ASP A 266 16.51 -34.75 -9.67
CA ASP A 266 16.91 -36.18 -9.67
C ASP A 266 15.73 -37.14 -9.44
N GLU A 267 14.67 -36.68 -8.78
CA GLU A 267 13.52 -37.48 -8.36
C GLU A 267 12.23 -36.90 -8.94
N GLU A 268 11.18 -37.71 -9.03
CA GLU A 268 9.86 -37.19 -9.37
C GLU A 268 9.36 -36.31 -8.22
N ILE A 269 8.77 -35.16 -8.57
CA ILE A 269 8.11 -34.27 -7.62
C ILE A 269 6.71 -34.83 -7.36
N ASN A 270 6.36 -35.05 -6.09
CA ASN A 270 5.11 -35.69 -5.69
C ASN A 270 4.13 -34.72 -5.03
N GLY A 271 4.60 -33.55 -4.58
CA GLY A 271 3.76 -32.47 -4.07
C GLY A 271 3.01 -31.75 -5.19
N ASP A 272 1.96 -31.03 -4.80
CA ASP A 272 1.12 -30.27 -5.73
C ASP A 272 1.68 -28.86 -5.99
N ASP A 273 2.43 -28.30 -5.04
CA ASP A 273 2.91 -26.91 -5.06
C ASP A 273 4.43 -26.81 -5.17
N ALA A 274 4.89 -25.85 -5.95
CA ALA A 274 6.28 -25.44 -6.04
C ALA A 274 6.41 -23.91 -6.03
N PHE A 275 7.60 -23.42 -5.70
CA PHE A 275 7.90 -21.99 -5.66
C PHE A 275 9.19 -21.69 -6.41
N LEU A 276 9.17 -20.60 -7.18
CA LEU A 276 10.39 -19.99 -7.71
C LEU A 276 10.68 -18.71 -6.93
N TYR A 277 11.82 -18.70 -6.23
CA TYR A 277 12.42 -17.49 -5.67
C TYR A 277 13.48 -17.00 -6.65
N CYS A 278 13.22 -15.88 -7.30
CA CYS A 278 14.10 -15.28 -8.31
C CYS A 278 14.56 -13.88 -7.87
N GLY A 279 14.81 -13.68 -6.57
CA GLY A 279 15.30 -12.43 -6.01
C GLY A 279 14.49 -11.17 -6.37
N LEU A 280 15.17 -10.02 -6.48
CA LEU A 280 14.60 -8.75 -6.94
C LEU A 280 15.17 -8.43 -8.32
N LEU A 281 14.30 -8.10 -9.28
CA LEU A 281 14.68 -7.83 -10.68
C LEU A 281 14.41 -6.38 -11.03
N ILE A 282 15.30 -5.78 -11.83
CA ILE A 282 15.13 -4.44 -12.38
C ILE A 282 14.92 -4.55 -13.91
N ASP A 283 13.77 -4.16 -14.48
CA ASP A 283 12.60 -3.54 -13.82
C ASP A 283 11.46 -4.54 -13.64
N ALA A 284 10.92 -5.07 -14.74
CA ALA A 284 9.78 -5.99 -14.76
C ALA A 284 10.18 -7.35 -15.36
N ASP A 285 9.40 -8.38 -15.09
CA ASP A 285 9.64 -9.71 -15.66
C ASP A 285 8.36 -10.49 -15.96
N ILE A 286 8.50 -11.41 -16.91
CA ILE A 286 7.62 -12.57 -17.07
C ILE A 286 8.52 -13.79 -17.01
N THR A 287 8.20 -14.73 -16.13
CA THR A 287 9.04 -15.89 -15.87
C THR A 287 8.31 -17.18 -16.23
N PHE A 288 9.02 -18.08 -16.89
CA PHE A 288 8.53 -19.33 -17.42
C PHE A 288 9.34 -20.51 -16.88
N ILE A 289 8.68 -21.64 -16.70
CA ILE A 289 9.33 -22.93 -16.49
C ILE A 289 8.80 -23.92 -17.52
N ASN A 290 9.70 -24.56 -18.28
CA ASN A 290 9.36 -25.51 -19.34
C ASN A 290 8.31 -24.96 -20.33
N GLY A 291 8.40 -23.68 -20.70
CA GLY A 291 7.45 -23.02 -21.61
C GLY A 291 6.17 -22.50 -20.98
N GLN A 292 5.89 -22.78 -19.71
CA GLN A 292 4.69 -22.32 -19.01
C GLN A 292 4.99 -21.10 -18.13
N GLU A 293 4.17 -20.06 -18.23
CA GLU A 293 4.30 -18.88 -17.36
C GLU A 293 4.03 -19.28 -15.91
N VAL A 294 5.00 -19.05 -15.03
CA VAL A 294 4.90 -19.34 -13.59
C VAL A 294 4.70 -18.07 -12.77
N GLY A 295 5.04 -16.90 -13.33
CA GLY A 295 4.79 -15.63 -12.65
C GLY A 295 5.24 -14.41 -13.44
N ARG A 296 4.83 -13.25 -12.94
CA ARG A 296 5.02 -11.94 -13.55
C ARG A 296 5.05 -10.85 -12.50
N THR A 297 5.95 -9.89 -12.66
CA THR A 297 6.03 -8.67 -11.85
C THR A 297 6.27 -7.48 -12.76
N GLU A 298 5.49 -6.41 -12.62
CA GLU A 298 5.49 -5.29 -13.57
C GLU A 298 6.38 -4.10 -13.18
N TYR A 299 7.12 -4.19 -12.07
CA TYR A 299 8.02 -3.13 -11.59
C TYR A 299 9.07 -3.67 -10.59
N GLN A 300 10.10 -2.88 -10.30
CA GLN A 300 11.31 -3.34 -9.63
C GLN A 300 11.17 -3.81 -8.17
N TYR A 301 10.28 -3.23 -7.36
CA TYR A 301 10.36 -3.39 -5.90
C TYR A 301 9.92 -4.74 -5.33
N PRO A 302 8.91 -5.46 -5.84
CA PRO A 302 8.48 -6.72 -5.24
C PRO A 302 9.53 -7.82 -5.42
N PRO A 303 9.83 -8.61 -4.39
CA PRO A 303 10.62 -9.82 -4.57
C PRO A 303 9.84 -10.81 -5.45
N ARG A 304 10.56 -11.51 -6.34
CA ARG A 304 10.02 -12.50 -7.28
C ARG A 304 9.87 -13.82 -6.55
N LYS A 305 8.66 -14.02 -6.01
CA LYS A 305 8.23 -15.25 -5.38
C LYS A 305 7.00 -15.76 -6.10
N TYR A 306 7.19 -16.74 -6.98
CA TYR A 306 6.14 -17.25 -7.85
C TYR A 306 5.70 -18.64 -7.41
N PRO A 307 4.50 -18.80 -6.81
CA PRO A 307 3.89 -20.11 -6.62
C PRO A 307 3.43 -20.66 -7.98
N PHE A 308 3.64 -21.95 -8.22
CA PHE A 308 3.16 -22.62 -9.42
C PHE A 308 2.89 -24.11 -9.17
N ALA A 309 2.11 -24.73 -10.05
CA ALA A 309 1.80 -26.15 -9.95
C ALA A 309 3.07 -26.99 -10.17
N ALA A 310 3.41 -27.85 -9.20
CA ALA A 310 4.60 -28.69 -9.26
C ALA A 310 4.62 -29.62 -10.49
N SER A 311 3.46 -29.94 -11.07
CA SER A 311 3.33 -30.71 -12.33
C SER A 311 4.01 -30.07 -13.54
N ILE A 312 4.39 -28.79 -13.47
CA ILE A 312 5.20 -28.12 -14.51
C ILE A 312 6.64 -28.68 -14.51
N LEU A 313 7.12 -29.16 -13.37
CA LEU A 313 8.43 -29.78 -13.22
C LEU A 313 8.40 -31.23 -13.70
N LYS A 314 9.55 -31.67 -14.23
CA LYS A 314 9.79 -33.06 -14.60
C LYS A 314 11.09 -33.55 -14.00
N LYS A 315 11.19 -34.86 -13.77
CA LYS A 315 12.48 -35.50 -13.49
C LYS A 315 13.45 -35.24 -14.65
N GLY A 316 14.70 -34.92 -14.32
CA GLY A 316 15.72 -34.50 -15.28
C GLY A 316 15.81 -32.98 -15.43
N THR A 317 16.19 -32.53 -16.63
CA THR A 317 16.43 -31.12 -16.93
C THR A 317 15.12 -30.33 -17.05
N ASN A 318 15.04 -29.21 -16.33
CA ASN A 318 13.98 -28.22 -16.42
C ASN A 318 14.59 -26.88 -16.83
N LEU A 319 13.91 -26.16 -17.71
CA LEU A 319 14.34 -24.84 -18.18
C LEU A 319 13.56 -23.76 -17.44
N ILE A 320 14.26 -22.87 -16.77
CA ILE A 320 13.75 -21.59 -16.28
C ILE A 320 14.12 -20.53 -17.31
N ALA A 321 13.13 -19.78 -17.79
CA ALA A 321 13.32 -18.68 -18.72
C ALA A 321 12.71 -17.40 -18.14
N VAL A 322 13.53 -16.36 -17.94
CA VAL A 322 13.11 -15.07 -17.41
C VAL A 322 13.19 -14.05 -18.54
N ARG A 323 12.05 -13.49 -18.93
CA ARG A 323 11.97 -12.35 -19.83
C ARG A 323 11.99 -11.07 -18.99
N LEU A 324 13.15 -10.44 -18.89
CA LEU A 324 13.35 -9.18 -18.20
C LEU A 324 12.99 -8.01 -19.14
N ILE A 325 12.15 -7.10 -18.67
CA ILE A 325 11.79 -5.85 -19.32
C ILE A 325 12.44 -4.73 -18.52
N ASN A 326 13.40 -4.04 -19.13
CA ASN A 326 14.12 -2.96 -18.48
C ASN A 326 13.67 -1.61 -19.01
N GLU A 327 13.00 -0.86 -18.14
CA GLU A 327 12.48 0.49 -18.42
C GLU A 327 13.56 1.55 -18.27
N SER A 328 14.64 1.27 -17.53
CA SER A 328 15.74 2.20 -17.33
C SER A 328 16.98 1.79 -18.13
N SER A 329 18.08 2.53 -17.96
CA SER A 329 19.39 2.17 -18.51
C SER A 329 20.16 1.19 -17.62
N VAL A 330 19.63 0.85 -16.44
CA VAL A 330 20.24 -0.06 -15.46
C VAL A 330 19.24 -1.15 -15.09
N GLY A 331 19.54 -2.39 -15.43
CA GLY A 331 18.65 -3.54 -15.18
C GLY A 331 19.39 -4.68 -14.51
N GLY A 332 18.70 -5.76 -14.16
CA GLY A 332 19.34 -7.01 -13.76
C GLY A 332 18.74 -7.69 -12.55
N PHE A 333 19.53 -8.55 -11.93
CA PHE A 333 19.17 -9.43 -10.83
C PHE A 333 19.95 -8.98 -9.59
N VAL A 334 19.25 -8.60 -8.53
CA VAL A 334 19.84 -8.01 -7.32
C VAL A 334 20.32 -9.10 -6.35
N ASP A 335 21.63 -9.12 -6.08
CA ASP A 335 22.33 -10.14 -5.27
C ASP A 335 21.83 -10.29 -3.82
N ALA A 336 21.25 -9.24 -3.24
CA ALA A 336 20.80 -9.25 -1.84
C ALA A 336 19.55 -10.12 -1.54
N HIS A 337 19.06 -10.89 -2.51
CA HIS A 337 17.81 -11.64 -2.41
C HIS A 337 17.99 -13.13 -2.76
N PRO A 338 17.11 -14.02 -2.28
CA PRO A 338 17.25 -15.46 -2.53
C PRO A 338 16.95 -15.85 -3.99
N TYR A 339 17.78 -16.77 -4.51
CA TYR A 339 17.65 -17.39 -5.82
C TYR A 339 17.59 -18.91 -5.68
N TYR A 340 16.39 -19.49 -5.68
CA TYR A 340 16.22 -20.95 -5.68
C TYR A 340 14.86 -21.39 -6.21
N LEU A 341 14.81 -22.63 -6.70
CA LEU A 341 13.57 -23.36 -6.94
C LEU A 341 13.27 -24.25 -5.72
N GLU A 342 12.05 -24.20 -5.22
CA GLU A 342 11.58 -25.04 -4.10
C GLU A 342 10.43 -25.95 -4.54
N ALA A 343 10.60 -27.25 -4.30
CA ALA A 343 9.58 -28.27 -4.54
C ALA A 343 9.82 -29.45 -3.58
N ASP A 344 8.76 -30.06 -3.05
CA ASP A 344 8.84 -31.16 -2.06
C ASP A 344 9.75 -30.87 -0.86
N GLY A 345 9.78 -29.61 -0.42
CA GLY A 345 10.66 -29.15 0.68
C GLY A 345 12.16 -29.16 0.36
N LYS A 346 12.55 -29.44 -0.90
CA LYS A 346 13.93 -29.34 -1.38
C LYS A 346 14.13 -27.98 -2.06
N LYS A 347 15.30 -27.37 -1.83
CA LYS A 347 15.72 -26.13 -2.49
C LYS A 347 16.86 -26.41 -3.45
N ILE A 348 16.71 -25.95 -4.69
CA ILE A 348 17.70 -26.05 -5.75
C ILE A 348 18.20 -24.63 -6.02
N ASP A 349 19.48 -24.37 -5.76
CA ASP A 349 20.11 -23.09 -6.04
C ASP A 349 20.08 -22.81 -7.55
N ILE A 350 19.64 -21.60 -7.91
CA ILE A 350 19.60 -21.16 -9.31
C ILE A 350 20.59 -20.02 -9.60
N ALA A 351 21.41 -19.60 -8.65
CA ALA A 351 22.49 -18.65 -8.89
C ALA A 351 23.60 -19.25 -9.79
N GLY A 352 24.60 -18.43 -10.13
CA GLY A 352 25.76 -18.82 -10.93
C GLY A 352 25.53 -18.64 -12.43
N GLU A 353 25.92 -19.61 -13.24
CA GLU A 353 25.91 -19.51 -14.70
C GLU A 353 24.50 -19.63 -15.29
N TRP A 354 24.17 -18.69 -16.17
CA TRP A 354 22.95 -18.59 -16.98
C TRP A 354 23.32 -18.31 -18.44
N LYS A 355 22.35 -18.45 -19.35
CA LYS A 355 22.45 -17.94 -20.71
C LYS A 355 21.63 -16.66 -20.86
N HIS A 356 22.08 -15.71 -21.68
CA HIS A 356 21.41 -14.45 -21.95
C HIS A 356 21.32 -14.18 -23.44
N ILE A 357 20.20 -13.62 -23.89
CA ILE A 357 20.08 -13.06 -25.23
C ILE A 357 19.24 -11.78 -25.17
N LYS A 358 19.71 -10.76 -25.87
CA LYS A 358 18.96 -9.52 -26.04
C LYS A 358 17.80 -9.75 -27.01
N GLU A 359 16.58 -9.45 -26.59
CA GLU A 359 15.39 -9.57 -27.43
C GLU A 359 15.21 -8.32 -28.27
N LYS A 360 15.06 -7.17 -27.61
CA LYS A 360 14.75 -5.92 -28.28
C LYS A 360 15.35 -4.72 -27.56
N SER A 361 15.97 -3.82 -28.31
CA SER A 361 16.25 -2.45 -27.85
C SER A 361 15.02 -1.59 -28.10
N CYS A 362 14.69 -0.73 -27.14
CA CYS A 362 13.64 0.27 -27.28
C CYS A 362 14.18 1.66 -26.96
N GLU A 363 13.46 2.68 -27.40
CA GLU A 363 13.66 4.04 -26.92
C GLU A 363 13.46 4.11 -25.40
N PRO A 364 14.07 5.08 -24.69
CA PRO A 364 13.89 5.24 -23.25
C PRO A 364 12.43 5.24 -22.82
N PHE A 365 12.12 4.50 -21.75
CA PHE A 365 10.78 4.52 -21.17
C PHE A 365 10.49 5.89 -20.57
N VAL A 366 9.27 6.39 -20.78
CA VAL A 366 8.80 7.65 -20.21
C VAL A 366 7.75 7.34 -19.14
N PRO A 367 8.12 7.29 -17.85
CA PRO A 367 7.22 6.91 -16.79
C PRO A 367 6.03 7.86 -16.70
N GLY A 368 4.88 7.31 -16.34
CA GLY A 368 3.71 8.10 -15.98
C GLY A 368 3.83 8.70 -14.59
N ARG A 369 3.06 9.76 -14.34
CA ARG A 369 2.87 10.30 -13.00
C ARG A 369 1.68 9.59 -12.35
N MET A 370 1.82 9.19 -11.09
CA MET A 370 0.71 8.61 -10.33
C MET A 370 -0.23 9.72 -9.83
N MET A 371 -1.54 9.48 -9.84
CA MET A 371 -2.54 10.40 -9.29
C MET A 371 -2.16 10.90 -7.90
N VAL A 372 -1.75 9.99 -7.01
CA VAL A 372 -1.44 10.27 -5.60
C VAL A 372 -0.18 11.11 -5.39
N SER A 373 0.62 11.34 -6.44
CA SER A 373 1.75 12.27 -6.40
C SER A 373 1.36 13.71 -6.73
N PHE A 374 0.10 13.96 -7.14
CA PHE A 374 -0.40 15.31 -7.30
C PHE A 374 -0.69 15.93 -5.93
N PRO A 375 -0.30 17.21 -5.72
CA PRO A 375 -0.57 17.90 -4.46
C PRO A 375 -2.08 18.03 -4.20
N VAL A 376 -2.48 18.05 -2.93
CA VAL A 376 -3.86 18.27 -2.43
C VAL A 376 -4.88 17.14 -2.75
N ILE A 377 -4.61 16.25 -3.71
CA ILE A 377 -5.63 15.29 -4.15
C ILE A 377 -6.08 14.33 -3.05
N LEU A 378 -5.18 13.78 -2.23
CA LEU A 378 -5.55 12.91 -1.10
C LEU A 378 -6.13 13.70 0.07
N TYR A 379 -5.77 14.96 0.24
CA TYR A 379 -6.45 15.84 1.19
C TYR A 379 -7.93 15.98 0.82
N ASN A 380 -8.24 16.27 -0.45
CA ASN A 380 -9.61 16.44 -0.91
C ASN A 380 -10.40 15.12 -0.99
N ALA A 381 -9.80 14.11 -1.61
CA ALA A 381 -10.45 12.83 -1.91
C ALA A 381 -10.54 11.87 -0.72
N ALA A 382 -9.80 12.14 0.35
CA ALA A 382 -9.80 11.30 1.54
C ALA A 382 -9.96 12.06 2.84
N VAL A 383 -9.03 12.97 3.17
CA VAL A 383 -9.02 13.65 4.48
C VAL A 383 -10.31 14.45 4.70
N LEU A 384 -10.71 15.28 3.73
CA LEU A 384 -11.95 16.07 3.80
C LEU A 384 -13.21 15.21 3.73
N THR A 385 -13.20 14.14 2.93
CA THR A 385 -14.36 13.25 2.81
C THR A 385 -14.64 12.49 4.11
N LEU A 386 -13.62 12.32 4.95
CA LEU A 386 -13.71 11.73 6.29
C LEU A 386 -13.98 12.77 7.40
N SER A 387 -14.16 14.06 7.09
CA SER A 387 -14.26 15.14 8.10
C SER A 387 -15.37 14.98 9.15
N LYS A 388 -16.40 14.18 8.88
CA LYS A 388 -17.50 13.87 9.81
C LYS A 388 -17.32 12.54 10.56
N VAL A 389 -16.23 11.82 10.31
CA VAL A 389 -15.92 10.55 10.97
C VAL A 389 -15.09 10.85 12.22
N SER A 390 -15.63 10.47 13.37
CA SER A 390 -14.92 10.59 14.64
C SER A 390 -13.82 9.54 14.75
N ILE A 391 -12.63 9.98 15.18
CA ILE A 391 -11.44 9.14 15.35
C ILE A 391 -10.71 9.48 16.66
N LYS A 392 -9.82 8.58 17.09
CA LYS A 392 -8.98 8.72 18.29
C LYS A 392 -7.55 9.17 18.00
N GLY A 393 -7.01 8.88 16.82
CA GLY A 393 -5.62 9.21 16.48
C GLY A 393 -5.24 8.91 15.04
N PHE A 394 -4.10 9.45 14.64
CA PHE A 394 -3.46 9.20 13.35
C PHE A 394 -2.20 8.35 13.49
N PHE A 395 -2.01 7.44 12.55
CA PHE A 395 -0.71 6.82 12.29
C PHE A 395 -0.26 7.26 10.90
N TRP A 396 0.93 7.86 10.84
CA TRP A 396 1.53 8.39 9.63
C TRP A 396 2.78 7.60 9.28
N TYR A 397 2.81 7.04 8.08
CA TYR A 397 3.99 6.34 7.56
C TYR A 397 4.18 6.66 6.08
N GLN A 398 5.00 7.68 5.86
CA GLN A 398 5.31 8.23 4.55
C GLN A 398 6.62 9.01 4.61
N GLY A 399 7.30 9.08 3.47
CA GLY A 399 8.38 10.03 3.22
C GLY A 399 9.25 9.59 2.04
N GLU A 400 9.09 8.35 1.57
CA GLU A 400 10.01 7.74 0.61
C GLU A 400 9.90 8.47 -0.74
N SER A 401 8.69 8.91 -1.10
CA SER A 401 8.42 9.75 -2.28
C SER A 401 8.90 11.21 -2.14
N ASN A 402 9.41 11.58 -0.97
CA ASN A 402 10.07 12.87 -0.71
C ASN A 402 11.59 12.72 -0.55
N GLY A 403 12.17 11.53 -0.73
CA GLY A 403 13.63 11.31 -0.60
C GLY A 403 14.47 12.21 -1.50
N ASP A 404 14.04 12.44 -2.74
CA ASP A 404 14.70 13.35 -3.69
C ASP A 404 14.21 14.82 -3.58
N ARG A 405 13.26 15.08 -2.68
CA ARG A 405 12.60 16.39 -2.47
C ARG A 405 12.41 16.64 -0.97
N TRP A 406 13.49 16.43 -0.24
CA TRP A 406 13.52 16.33 1.22
C TRP A 406 13.42 17.70 1.91
N GLU A 407 13.63 18.79 1.16
CA GLU A 407 13.63 20.14 1.67
C GLU A 407 12.28 20.48 2.33
N LYS A 408 12.36 21.01 3.56
CA LYS A 408 11.20 21.47 4.35
C LYS A 408 10.15 20.38 4.63
N TYR A 409 10.54 19.11 4.64
CA TYR A 409 9.63 18.00 4.99
C TYR A 409 9.00 18.20 6.37
N ASP A 410 9.77 18.66 7.36
CA ASP A 410 9.30 18.99 8.72
C ASP A 410 8.20 20.07 8.72
N THR A 411 8.37 21.10 7.91
CA THR A 411 7.45 22.24 7.76
C THR A 411 6.17 21.77 7.08
N LYS A 412 6.29 20.96 6.02
CA LYS A 412 5.15 20.33 5.33
C LYS A 412 4.37 19.44 6.29
N PHE A 413 5.07 18.59 7.04
CA PHE A 413 4.47 17.70 8.04
C PHE A 413 3.73 18.47 9.12
N LYS A 414 4.33 19.52 9.68
CA LYS A 414 3.65 20.36 10.67
C LYS A 414 2.36 20.96 10.11
N ARG A 415 2.41 21.59 8.93
CA ARG A 415 1.23 22.23 8.34
C ARG A 415 0.12 21.23 7.99
N MET A 416 0.49 20.06 7.46
CA MET A 416 -0.44 18.96 7.23
C MET A 416 -1.17 18.56 8.52
N VAL A 417 -0.42 18.34 9.60
CA VAL A 417 -0.99 17.95 10.90
C VAL A 417 -1.86 19.06 11.49
N ASP A 418 -1.45 20.32 11.37
CA ASP A 418 -2.26 21.47 11.82
C ASP A 418 -3.62 21.48 11.09
N SER A 419 -3.64 21.32 9.78
CA SER A 419 -4.88 21.25 8.98
C SER A 419 -5.74 20.03 9.31
N TRP A 420 -5.14 18.87 9.57
CA TRP A 420 -5.90 17.70 10.04
C TRP A 420 -6.51 17.95 11.42
N ARG A 421 -5.80 18.64 12.32
CA ARG A 421 -6.29 19.01 13.65
C ARG A 421 -7.43 20.01 13.62
N GLU A 422 -7.50 20.87 12.60
CA GLU A 422 -8.68 21.73 12.37
C GLU A 422 -9.95 20.90 12.08
N ILE A 423 -9.80 19.74 11.45
CA ILE A 423 -10.92 18.86 11.07
C ILE A 423 -11.27 17.88 12.21
N PHE A 424 -10.29 17.15 12.71
CA PHE A 424 -10.51 15.99 13.61
C PHE A 424 -10.32 16.31 15.09
N GLY A 425 -9.88 17.53 15.42
CA GLY A 425 -9.71 18.04 16.77
C GLY A 425 -8.27 18.39 17.11
N LYS A 426 -8.10 19.56 17.74
CA LYS A 426 -6.81 20.19 18.05
C LYS A 426 -5.81 19.30 18.78
N ASP A 427 -6.32 18.41 19.64
CA ASP A 427 -5.54 17.58 20.55
C ASP A 427 -5.32 16.15 20.06
N ILE A 428 -5.73 15.83 18.84
CA ILE A 428 -5.62 14.48 18.31
C ILE A 428 -4.14 14.06 18.20
N PRO A 429 -3.74 12.91 18.76
CA PRO A 429 -2.36 12.44 18.70
C PRO A 429 -2.02 11.93 17.29
N ILE A 430 -0.75 12.07 16.93
CA ILE A 430 -0.18 11.49 15.71
C ILE A 430 1.05 10.65 16.02
N VAL A 431 1.07 9.42 15.53
CA VAL A 431 2.25 8.54 15.58
C VAL A 431 2.89 8.53 14.20
N SER A 432 4.08 9.12 14.07
CA SER A 432 4.86 9.16 12.83
C SER A 432 5.91 8.05 12.83
N THR A 433 6.13 7.42 11.68
CA THR A 433 7.13 6.35 11.54
C THR A 433 8.34 6.85 10.74
N ILE A 434 9.54 6.70 11.31
CA ILE A 434 10.79 6.93 10.58
C ILE A 434 10.97 5.80 9.57
N MET A 435 11.23 6.16 8.32
CA MET A 435 11.38 5.21 7.22
C MET A 435 12.58 4.28 7.40
N PRO A 436 12.52 3.05 6.86
CA PRO A 436 13.65 2.13 6.86
C PRO A 436 14.83 2.72 6.12
N ASP A 437 16.04 2.27 6.44
CA ASP A 437 17.19 2.53 5.60
C ASP A 437 17.00 1.84 4.25
N TYR A 438 17.24 2.59 3.16
CA TYR A 438 17.12 2.08 1.80
C TYR A 438 18.28 2.60 0.95
N ILE A 439 18.80 1.72 0.11
CA ILE A 439 19.81 2.02 -0.89
C ILE A 439 19.18 1.67 -2.23
N ASN A 440 19.19 2.59 -3.18
CA ASN A 440 18.73 2.29 -4.53
C ASN A 440 19.83 1.53 -5.28
N VAL A 441 19.53 0.30 -5.71
CA VAL A 441 20.51 -0.55 -6.44
C VAL A 441 20.96 0.07 -7.77
N GLN A 442 20.17 0.99 -8.33
CA GLN A 442 20.48 1.71 -9.56
C GLN A 442 21.35 2.96 -9.33
N SER A 443 21.62 3.35 -8.07
CA SER A 443 22.46 4.51 -7.75
C SER A 443 23.94 4.27 -8.05
N GLU A 444 24.66 5.36 -8.34
CA GLU A 444 26.12 5.31 -8.55
C GLU A 444 26.88 4.90 -7.28
N ASP A 445 26.36 5.31 -6.12
CA ASP A 445 26.87 4.92 -4.80
C ASP A 445 25.83 4.06 -4.08
N THR A 446 26.18 2.79 -3.84
CA THR A 446 25.39 1.81 -3.09
C THR A 446 26.00 1.47 -1.73
N SER A 447 27.01 2.25 -1.28
CA SER A 447 27.70 2.02 0.00
C SER A 447 26.99 2.66 1.19
N THR A 448 26.12 3.65 0.94
CA THR A 448 25.42 4.40 1.99
C THR A 448 23.98 4.73 1.59
N VAL A 449 23.14 4.98 2.59
CA VAL A 449 21.78 5.50 2.39
C VAL A 449 21.88 6.90 1.75
N PRO A 450 21.12 7.18 0.67
CA PRO A 450 21.15 8.47 -0.03
C PRO A 450 20.95 9.66 0.92
N PHE A 451 21.62 10.77 0.62
CA PHE A 451 21.59 11.96 1.47
C PHE A 451 20.16 12.48 1.72
N GLY A 452 19.35 12.66 0.67
CA GLY A 452 17.99 13.15 0.82
C GLY A 452 17.08 12.22 1.61
N TRP A 453 17.25 10.90 1.47
CA TRP A 453 16.58 9.90 2.31
C TRP A 453 16.90 10.09 3.80
N ARG A 454 18.19 10.26 4.13
CA ARG A 454 18.63 10.53 5.51
C ARG A 454 18.10 11.86 6.04
N GLU A 455 17.96 12.89 5.20
CA GLU A 455 17.37 14.16 5.61
C GLU A 455 15.87 14.05 5.91
N VAL A 456 15.12 13.23 5.18
CA VAL A 456 13.71 12.94 5.56
C VAL A 456 13.67 12.17 6.89
N GLN A 457 14.50 11.13 7.07
CA GLN A 457 14.56 10.38 8.33
C GLN A 457 14.93 11.29 9.53
N ARG A 458 15.86 12.23 9.34
CA ARG A 458 16.24 13.22 10.36
C ARG A 458 15.05 14.12 10.72
N GLN A 459 14.33 14.63 9.73
CA GLN A 459 13.15 15.47 9.95
C GLN A 459 11.99 14.68 10.61
N GLN A 460 11.81 13.40 10.28
CA GLN A 460 10.85 12.51 10.97
C GLN A 460 11.24 12.27 12.43
N GLN A 461 12.52 12.07 12.71
CA GLN A 461 13.05 11.91 14.07
C GLN A 461 12.81 13.17 14.93
N GLU A 462 12.89 14.35 14.32
CA GLU A 462 12.70 15.66 14.98
C GLU A 462 11.23 16.10 15.04
N ALA A 463 10.30 15.39 14.41
CA ALA A 463 8.88 15.75 14.35
C ALA A 463 8.24 16.11 15.72
N PRO A 464 8.55 15.43 16.84
CA PRO A 464 8.02 15.80 18.16
C PRO A 464 8.46 17.18 18.66
N SER A 465 9.54 17.75 18.11
CA SER A 465 10.01 19.10 18.46
C SER A 465 9.23 20.21 17.74
N VAL A 466 8.50 19.87 16.67
CA VAL A 466 7.76 20.84 15.83
C VAL A 466 6.24 20.62 15.86
N VAL A 467 5.79 19.43 16.26
CA VAL A 467 4.37 19.05 16.36
C VAL A 467 4.08 18.50 17.76
N ASP A 468 3.27 19.22 18.54
CA ASP A 468 2.79 18.75 19.84
C ASP A 468 2.03 17.43 19.72
N LYS A 469 2.10 16.55 20.72
CA LYS A 469 1.45 15.20 20.71
C LYS A 469 1.78 14.38 19.46
N CYS A 470 2.97 14.60 18.90
CA CYS A 470 3.57 13.73 17.90
C CYS A 470 4.52 12.76 18.60
N TYR A 471 4.36 11.48 18.30
CA TYR A 471 5.22 10.41 18.80
C TYR A 471 5.86 9.71 17.61
N VAL A 472 7.07 9.19 17.81
CA VAL A 472 7.87 8.63 16.71
C VAL A 472 8.18 7.17 16.94
N VAL A 473 8.01 6.37 15.89
CA VAL A 473 8.39 4.96 15.82
C VAL A 473 9.59 4.85 14.90
N ASP A 474 10.69 4.29 15.38
CA ASP A 474 11.89 4.10 14.57
C ASP A 474 11.81 2.79 13.78
N GLY A 475 11.82 2.90 12.45
CA GLY A 475 11.84 1.78 11.52
C GLY A 475 13.14 1.61 10.74
N ARG A 476 14.18 2.43 11.00
CA ARG A 476 15.41 2.50 10.18
C ARG A 476 16.10 1.14 10.00
N ASP A 477 16.24 0.39 11.07
CA ASP A 477 16.94 -0.90 11.13
C ASP A 477 16.12 -2.12 10.67
N LEU A 478 14.88 -1.89 10.20
CA LEU A 478 13.97 -2.97 9.82
C LEU A 478 13.96 -3.28 8.33
N GLY A 479 14.57 -2.40 7.51
CA GLY A 479 14.76 -2.59 6.07
C GLY A 479 15.75 -3.71 5.74
N GLU A 480 15.67 -4.22 4.51
CA GLU A 480 16.69 -5.08 3.91
C GLU A 480 17.42 -4.29 2.81
N GLN A 481 18.63 -4.70 2.45
CA GLN A 481 19.40 -3.99 1.43
C GLN A 481 18.64 -4.02 0.09
N PHE A 482 18.48 -2.85 -0.54
CA PHE A 482 17.73 -2.68 -1.80
C PHE A 482 16.22 -2.97 -1.70
N GLU A 483 15.66 -3.10 -0.50
CA GLU A 483 14.22 -3.25 -0.26
C GLU A 483 13.73 -2.14 0.67
N LEU A 484 12.87 -1.27 0.15
CA LEU A 484 12.29 -0.17 0.90
C LEU A 484 11.04 -0.58 1.69
N HIS A 485 10.47 -1.76 1.42
CA HIS A 485 9.33 -2.36 2.13
C HIS A 485 9.83 -3.41 3.15
N PRO A 486 10.07 -3.04 4.42
CA PRO A 486 10.67 -3.93 5.39
C PRO A 486 9.75 -5.11 5.68
N GLN A 487 10.28 -6.33 5.58
CA GLN A 487 9.56 -7.57 5.88
C GLN A 487 9.28 -7.76 7.37
N LYS A 488 10.06 -7.12 8.25
CA LYS A 488 9.93 -7.18 9.72
C LYS A 488 8.76 -6.32 10.26
N LYS A 489 7.58 -6.41 9.64
CA LYS A 489 6.39 -5.62 10.04
C LYS A 489 5.85 -5.99 11.42
N ALA A 490 6.00 -7.24 11.86
CA ALA A 490 5.65 -7.66 13.23
C ALA A 490 6.45 -6.89 14.29
N GLU A 491 7.75 -6.71 14.06
CA GLU A 491 8.63 -5.95 14.95
C GLU A 491 8.29 -4.46 14.93
N LEU A 492 8.09 -3.88 13.74
CA LEU A 492 7.68 -2.49 13.59
C LEU A 492 6.35 -2.22 14.31
N GLY A 493 5.37 -3.11 14.13
CA GLY A 493 4.06 -3.02 14.78
C GLY A 493 4.16 -3.11 16.30
N ALA A 494 5.03 -3.98 16.83
CA ALA A 494 5.28 -4.04 18.26
C ALA A 494 5.89 -2.74 18.81
N ARG A 495 6.83 -2.11 18.08
CA ARG A 495 7.39 -0.79 18.45
C ARG A 495 6.30 0.28 18.43
N ALA A 496 5.48 0.31 17.38
CA ALA A 496 4.38 1.26 17.24
C ALA A 496 3.33 1.09 18.35
N ALA A 497 2.95 -0.15 18.67
CA ALA A 497 2.00 -0.44 19.74
C ALA A 497 2.53 0.03 21.10
N LYS A 498 3.82 -0.18 21.38
CA LYS A 498 4.46 0.29 22.61
C LYS A 498 4.40 1.82 22.71
N VAL A 499 4.87 2.53 21.69
CA VAL A 499 4.84 4.01 21.65
C VAL A 499 3.42 4.52 21.82
N PHE A 500 2.46 3.89 21.14
CA PHE A 500 1.06 4.27 21.21
C PHE A 500 0.47 4.08 22.61
N ILE A 501 0.63 2.88 23.19
CA ILE A 501 0.10 2.56 24.52
C ILE A 501 0.69 3.48 25.59
N GLU A 502 2.02 3.70 25.59
CA GLU A 502 2.69 4.52 26.62
C GLU A 502 2.27 6.00 26.63
N ASN A 503 1.71 6.50 25.53
CA ASN A 503 1.46 7.93 25.35
C ASN A 503 -0.02 8.29 25.18
N ILE A 504 -0.91 7.32 24.91
CA ILE A 504 -2.31 7.56 24.54
C ILE A 504 -3.31 6.77 25.40
N TYR A 505 -2.87 5.71 26.09
CA TYR A 505 -3.61 5.05 27.19
C TYR A 505 -2.89 5.28 28.51
#